data_AF-K9RIF5-F1
#
_entry.id   AF-K9RIF5-F1
#
_cell.length_a   1.000
_cell.length_b   1.000
_cell.length_c   1.000
_cell.angle_alpha   90.00
_cell.angle_beta   90.00
_cell.angle_gamma   90.00
#
_symmetry.space_group_name_H-M   'P 1'
#
loop_
_entity.id
_entity.type
_entity.pdbx_description
1 polymer ?
#
loop_
_entity_poly.entity_id
_entity_poly.type
_entity_poly.pdbx_seq_one_letter_code
_entity_poly.pdbx_strand_id
1 'polypeptide(L)'
;MFAVPLEDYISFVKIEFQNNYDFIVMEEIIDDVKQNTGDKIFWTYPIVNKLQEYDYSLVVRWAVECVQLFTPEYEPYNLAKIDKFLQQIVEELNKSNLTSDECRKIYQEVWYSPWREDAQTAVTHLWWSIANFKDGEESEAARGAGIAVEVILPDTKNHLLLDRYLEIALRIYKKYQPQNPTCD
;
A
#
# COMPACT_ATOMS: atom_id res chain seq x y z
N MET A 1 31.74 8.59 -33.23
CA MET A 1 31.05 7.80 -32.19
C MET A 1 31.14 8.62 -30.92
N PHE A 2 30.10 9.40 -30.60
CA PHE A 2 30.13 10.31 -29.46
C PHE A 2 29.58 9.55 -28.24
N ALA A 3 30.43 9.35 -27.24
CA ALA A 3 30.03 8.81 -25.95
C ALA A 3 29.32 9.94 -25.17
N VAL A 4 28.03 9.76 -24.89
CA VAL A 4 27.30 10.65 -24.00
C VAL A 4 27.83 10.42 -22.57
N PRO A 5 28.19 11.47 -21.81
CA PRO A 5 28.64 11.32 -20.43
C PRO A 5 27.57 10.60 -19.58
N LEU A 6 28.01 9.68 -18.72
CA LEU A 6 27.11 8.84 -17.90
C LEU A 6 26.15 9.68 -17.03
N GLU A 7 26.58 10.88 -16.62
CA GLU A 7 25.80 11.83 -15.84
C GLU A 7 24.63 12.43 -16.65
N ASP A 8 24.84 12.70 -17.93
CA ASP A 8 23.80 13.16 -18.85
C ASP A 8 22.81 12.04 -19.19
N TYR A 9 23.27 10.79 -19.24
CA TYR A 9 22.38 9.62 -19.42
C TYR A 9 21.51 9.37 -18.19
N ILE A 10 22.06 9.49 -16.97
CA ILE A 10 21.28 9.36 -15.73
C ILE A 10 20.28 10.52 -15.58
N SER A 11 20.67 11.74 -15.98
CA SER A 11 19.77 12.89 -16.04
C SER A 11 18.64 12.65 -17.04
N PHE A 12 18.95 12.19 -18.26
CA PHE A 12 17.96 11.92 -19.30
C PHE A 12 17.01 10.77 -18.92
N VAL A 13 17.52 9.69 -18.34
CA VAL A 13 16.70 8.58 -17.81
C VAL A 13 15.86 9.06 -16.63
N LYS A 14 16.39 9.86 -15.70
CA LYS A 14 15.57 10.44 -14.61
C LYS A 14 14.49 11.36 -15.16
N ILE A 15 14.79 12.19 -16.15
CA ILE A 15 13.85 13.12 -16.79
C ILE A 15 12.79 12.35 -17.61
N GLU A 16 13.14 11.28 -18.34
CA GLU A 16 12.17 10.43 -19.02
C GLU A 16 11.32 9.60 -18.04
N PHE A 17 11.89 9.15 -16.92
CA PHE A 17 11.14 8.48 -15.85
C PHE A 17 10.29 9.45 -15.03
N GLN A 18 10.67 10.72 -14.86
CA GLN A 18 9.83 11.72 -14.19
C GLN A 18 8.74 12.26 -15.13
N ASN A 19 9.07 12.55 -16.39
CA ASN A 19 8.12 13.12 -17.34
C ASN A 19 7.07 12.11 -17.85
N ASN A 20 7.33 10.80 -17.81
CA ASN A 20 6.31 9.79 -18.14
C ASN A 20 5.32 9.52 -17.01
N TYR A 21 5.59 9.95 -15.78
CA TYR A 21 4.71 9.70 -14.63
C TYR A 21 3.75 10.85 -14.31
N ASP A 22 3.90 12.00 -14.98
CA ASP A 22 3.13 13.20 -14.64
C ASP A 22 1.62 13.09 -14.91
N PHE A 23 1.13 12.06 -15.62
CA PHE A 23 -0.32 11.85 -15.81
C PHE A 23 -0.74 10.38 -15.97
N ILE A 24 0.01 9.39 -15.47
CA ILE A 24 -0.48 8.01 -15.50
C ILE A 24 -1.68 7.90 -14.55
N VAL A 25 -2.83 7.57 -15.11
CA VAL A 25 -4.07 7.42 -14.33
C VAL A 25 -4.05 6.06 -13.63
N MET A 26 -4.64 5.95 -12.44
CA MET A 26 -4.70 4.68 -11.68
C MET A 26 -5.20 3.50 -12.52
N GLU A 27 -6.09 3.72 -13.50
CA GLU A 27 -6.52 2.68 -14.44
C GLU A 27 -5.36 2.06 -15.25
N GLU A 28 -4.45 2.88 -15.76
CA GLU A 28 -3.30 2.39 -16.55
C GLU A 28 -2.32 1.59 -15.68
N ILE A 29 -2.12 2.02 -14.43
CA ILE A 29 -1.32 1.28 -13.45
C ILE A 29 -1.95 -0.08 -13.18
N ILE A 30 -3.27 -0.13 -12.97
CA ILE A 30 -4.00 -1.36 -12.73
C ILE A 30 -3.88 -2.32 -13.92
N ASP A 31 -4.04 -1.82 -15.15
CA ASP A 31 -3.92 -2.63 -16.35
C ASP A 31 -2.50 -3.21 -16.51
N ASP A 32 -1.45 -2.42 -16.24
CA ASP A 32 -0.07 -2.91 -16.22
C ASP A 32 0.16 -3.98 -15.14
N VAL A 33 -0.35 -3.76 -13.93
CA VAL A 33 -0.26 -4.74 -12.83
C VAL A 33 -0.94 -6.03 -13.22
N LYS A 34 -2.15 -6.01 -13.81
CA LYS A 34 -2.84 -7.23 -14.27
C LYS A 34 -2.08 -8.01 -15.34
N GLN A 35 -1.41 -7.30 -16.26
CA GLN A 35 -0.69 -7.93 -17.37
C GLN A 35 0.68 -8.48 -16.95
N ASN A 36 1.34 -7.86 -15.96
CA ASN A 36 2.75 -8.11 -15.68
C ASN A 36 3.04 -8.62 -14.25
N THR A 37 2.03 -9.03 -13.48
CA THR A 37 2.19 -9.46 -12.06
C THR A 37 2.86 -10.81 -11.87
N GLY A 38 2.89 -11.66 -12.90
CA GLY A 38 3.49 -13.00 -12.81
C GLY A 38 5.00 -13.00 -12.55
N ASP A 39 5.68 -11.89 -12.84
CA ASP A 39 7.15 -11.76 -12.78
C ASP A 39 7.64 -10.61 -11.86
N LYS A 40 6.73 -9.83 -11.25
CA LYS A 40 7.10 -8.64 -10.47
C LYS A 40 7.18 -8.97 -8.97
N ILE A 41 8.40 -8.99 -8.45
CA ILE A 41 8.66 -8.79 -7.02
C ILE A 41 8.18 -7.36 -6.70
N PHE A 42 7.35 -7.20 -5.67
CA PHE A 42 6.74 -5.93 -5.26
C PHE A 42 5.68 -5.34 -6.23
N TRP A 43 4.70 -6.14 -6.64
CA TRP A 43 3.63 -5.68 -7.54
C TRP A 43 2.80 -4.51 -6.99
N THR A 44 2.79 -4.33 -5.67
CA THR A 44 2.04 -3.24 -5.02
C THR A 44 2.69 -1.88 -5.20
N TYR A 45 3.99 -1.83 -5.51
CA TYR A 45 4.78 -0.60 -5.58
C TYR A 45 4.15 0.52 -6.43
N PRO A 46 3.73 0.30 -7.69
CA PRO A 46 3.15 1.37 -8.48
C PRO A 46 1.80 1.87 -7.94
N ILE A 47 1.00 1.01 -7.29
CA ILE A 47 -0.26 1.39 -6.64
C ILE A 47 0.02 2.26 -5.41
N VAL A 48 0.96 1.82 -4.56
CA VAL A 48 1.42 2.55 -3.38
C VAL A 48 1.91 3.93 -3.77
N ASN A 49 2.77 4.01 -4.80
CA ASN A 49 3.30 5.27 -5.30
C ASN A 49 2.21 6.23 -5.76
N LYS A 50 1.18 5.72 -6.45
CA LYS A 50 0.11 6.60 -6.93
C LYS A 50 -0.80 7.09 -5.81
N LEU A 51 -1.07 6.27 -4.81
CA LEU A 51 -1.90 6.67 -3.67
C LEU A 51 -1.17 7.66 -2.75
N GLN A 52 0.13 7.48 -2.51
CA GLN A 52 0.91 8.38 -1.64
C GLN A 52 1.10 9.79 -2.23
N GLU A 53 0.99 9.97 -3.56
CA GLU A 53 1.00 11.31 -4.19
C GLU A 53 -0.08 12.24 -3.62
N TYR A 54 -1.19 11.67 -3.14
CA TYR A 54 -2.28 12.42 -2.53
C TYR A 54 -2.13 12.49 -1.01
N ASP A 55 -2.07 11.33 -0.36
CA ASP A 55 -1.96 11.23 1.10
C ASP A 55 -1.57 9.79 1.48
N TYR A 56 -0.56 9.63 2.33
CA TYR A 56 -0.12 8.33 2.84
C TYR A 56 -1.27 7.51 3.48
N SER A 57 -2.23 8.17 4.11
CA SER A 57 -3.40 7.51 4.69
C SER A 57 -4.23 6.74 3.65
N LEU A 58 -4.17 7.09 2.36
CA LEU A 58 -4.82 6.33 1.29
C LEU A 58 -4.15 4.98 1.07
N VAL A 59 -2.83 4.91 1.15
CA VAL A 59 -2.07 3.65 1.05
C VAL A 59 -2.49 2.71 2.18
N VAL A 60 -2.53 3.22 3.41
CA VAL A 60 -2.92 2.42 4.58
C VAL A 60 -4.39 2.01 4.50
N ARG A 61 -5.30 2.89 4.08
CA ARG A 61 -6.72 2.54 3.87
C ARG A 61 -6.89 1.42 2.84
N TRP A 62 -6.19 1.52 1.72
CA TRP A 62 -6.19 0.49 0.69
C TRP A 62 -5.73 -0.85 1.26
N ALA A 63 -4.60 -0.85 1.98
CA ALA A 63 -4.07 -2.07 2.56
C ALA A 63 -4.99 -2.67 3.64
N VAL A 64 -5.59 -1.85 4.51
CA VAL A 64 -6.59 -2.30 5.50
C VAL A 64 -7.76 -2.99 4.81
N GLU A 65 -8.32 -2.40 3.76
CA GLU A 65 -9.46 -3.00 3.06
C GLU A 65 -9.10 -4.30 2.33
N CYS A 66 -7.87 -4.42 1.83
CA CYS A 66 -7.38 -5.70 1.27
C CYS A 66 -7.28 -6.77 2.36
N VAL A 67 -6.74 -6.45 3.55
CA VAL A 67 -6.66 -7.37 4.69
C VAL A 67 -8.07 -7.76 5.18
N GLN A 68 -9.01 -6.82 5.22
CA GLN A 68 -10.40 -7.10 5.57
C GLN A 68 -11.07 -8.00 4.55
N LEU A 69 -10.81 -7.82 3.25
CA LEU A 69 -11.38 -8.67 2.21
C LEU A 69 -10.87 -10.12 2.30
N PHE A 70 -9.65 -10.32 2.78
CA PHE A 70 -9.06 -11.65 2.98
C PHE A 70 -9.52 -12.32 4.30
N THR A 71 -10.27 -11.63 5.15
CA THR A 71 -10.75 -12.17 6.44
C THR A 71 -11.46 -13.52 6.41
N PRO A 72 -12.24 -13.90 5.38
CA PRO A 72 -12.89 -15.22 5.35
C PRO A 72 -11.92 -16.41 5.36
N GLU A 73 -10.65 -16.20 5.02
CA GLU A 73 -9.61 -17.23 4.99
C GLU A 73 -8.88 -17.38 6.35
N TYR A 74 -9.20 -16.55 7.35
CA TYR A 74 -8.58 -16.60 8.67
C TYR A 74 -9.19 -17.67 9.57
N GLU A 75 -8.38 -18.15 10.51
CA GLU A 75 -8.89 -18.99 11.57
C GLU A 75 -9.94 -18.24 12.42
N PRO A 76 -11.12 -18.84 12.67
CA PRO A 76 -12.22 -18.15 13.35
C PRO A 76 -11.87 -17.54 14.72
N TYR A 77 -10.90 -18.15 15.42
CA TYR A 77 -10.46 -17.70 16.74
C TYR A 77 -9.53 -16.48 16.71
N ASN A 78 -8.98 -16.11 15.54
CA ASN A 78 -8.12 -14.94 15.35
C ASN A 78 -8.83 -13.77 14.66
N LEU A 79 -9.95 -14.02 13.97
CA LEU A 79 -10.79 -12.99 13.33
C LEU A 79 -11.02 -11.77 14.22
N ALA A 80 -11.53 -11.98 15.43
CA ALA A 80 -11.85 -10.88 16.35
C ALA A 80 -10.62 -10.06 16.76
N LYS A 81 -9.42 -10.66 16.79
CA LYS A 81 -8.17 -9.96 17.10
C LYS A 81 -7.71 -9.13 15.91
N ILE A 82 -7.74 -9.71 14.71
CA ILE A 82 -7.40 -9.00 13.48
C ILE A 82 -8.32 -7.81 13.28
N ASP A 83 -9.63 -8.01 13.38
CA ASP A 83 -10.62 -6.95 13.24
C ASP A 83 -10.38 -5.82 14.25
N LYS A 84 -10.06 -6.16 15.50
CA LYS A 84 -9.73 -5.17 16.52
C LYS A 84 -8.53 -4.31 16.10
N PHE A 85 -7.44 -4.91 15.64
CA PHE A 85 -6.25 -4.15 15.22
C PHE A 85 -6.50 -3.32 13.97
N LEU A 86 -7.25 -3.84 12.99
CA LEU A 86 -7.63 -3.09 11.79
C LEU A 86 -8.54 -1.90 12.12
N GLN A 87 -9.49 -2.06 13.04
CA GLN A 87 -10.32 -0.96 13.53
C GLN A 87 -9.48 0.13 14.20
N GLN A 88 -8.52 -0.26 15.06
CA GLN A 88 -7.60 0.68 15.69
C GLN A 88 -6.75 1.45 14.66
N ILE A 89 -6.28 0.78 13.60
CA ILE A 89 -5.60 1.45 12.49
C ILE A 89 -6.50 2.51 11.86
N VAL A 90 -7.76 2.18 11.54
CA VAL A 90 -8.70 3.14 10.94
C VAL A 90 -8.97 4.32 11.87
N GLU A 91 -9.13 4.07 13.17
CA GLU A 91 -9.27 5.13 14.17
C GLU A 91 -8.04 6.05 14.20
N GLU A 92 -6.84 5.47 14.13
CA GLU A 92 -5.59 6.21 14.14
C GLU A 92 -5.41 7.05 12.87
N LEU A 93 -5.79 6.54 11.70
CA LEU A 93 -5.80 7.32 10.45
C LEU A 93 -6.78 8.51 10.49
N ASN A 94 -7.82 8.44 11.31
CA ASN A 94 -8.84 9.49 11.39
C ASN A 94 -8.55 10.54 12.48
N LYS A 95 -7.90 10.14 13.58
CA LYS A 95 -7.73 10.98 14.77
C LYS A 95 -6.28 11.31 15.10
N SER A 96 -5.32 10.54 14.57
CA SER A 96 -3.89 10.65 14.83
C SER A 96 -3.55 10.82 16.32
N ASN A 97 -4.02 9.88 17.16
CA ASN A 97 -3.93 9.98 18.61
C ASN A 97 -2.62 9.41 19.18
N LEU A 98 -1.99 8.48 18.45
CA LEU A 98 -0.83 7.75 18.94
C LEU A 98 0.47 8.39 18.48
N THR A 99 1.50 8.26 19.30
CA THR A 99 2.89 8.53 18.93
C THR A 99 3.48 7.36 18.14
N SER A 100 4.61 7.60 17.45
CA SER A 100 5.33 6.51 16.76
C SER A 100 5.72 5.37 17.72
N ASP A 101 6.17 5.70 18.93
CA ASP A 101 6.55 4.70 19.94
C ASP A 101 5.37 3.86 20.42
N GLU A 102 4.18 4.44 20.52
CA GLU A 102 2.95 3.69 20.83
C GLU A 102 2.58 2.76 19.67
N CYS A 103 2.67 3.22 18.42
CA CYS A 103 2.49 2.36 17.25
C CYS A 103 3.50 1.22 17.20
N ARG A 104 4.77 1.46 17.56
CA ARG A 104 5.82 0.43 17.66
C ARG A 104 5.51 -0.61 18.72
N LYS A 105 4.98 -0.20 19.88
CA LYS A 105 4.55 -1.14 20.93
C LYS A 105 3.44 -2.06 20.42
N ILE A 106 2.47 -1.53 19.68
CA ILE A 106 1.40 -2.34 19.09
C ILE A 106 1.96 -3.28 18.02
N TYR A 107 2.82 -2.78 17.13
CA TYR A 107 3.55 -3.60 16.15
C TYR A 107 4.25 -4.80 16.83
N GLN A 108 4.98 -4.56 17.93
CA GLN A 108 5.67 -5.62 18.70
C GLN A 108 4.68 -6.60 19.34
N GLU A 109 3.59 -6.11 19.94
CA GLU A 109 2.54 -6.94 20.52
C GLU A 109 1.96 -7.91 19.48
N VAL A 110 1.65 -7.40 18.29
CA VAL A 110 1.13 -8.22 17.19
C VAL A 110 2.20 -9.19 16.72
N TRP A 111 3.44 -8.74 16.45
CA TRP A 111 4.51 -9.59 15.90
C TRP A 111 4.90 -10.77 16.80
N TYR A 112 4.90 -10.56 18.12
CA TYR A 112 5.24 -11.61 19.10
C TYR A 112 4.02 -12.40 19.57
N SER A 113 2.83 -12.15 19.03
CA SER A 113 1.64 -12.92 19.36
C SER A 113 1.77 -14.39 18.88
N PRO A 114 1.17 -15.35 19.61
CA PRO A 114 1.37 -16.78 19.34
C PRO A 114 0.62 -17.31 18.12
N TRP A 115 -0.24 -16.51 17.49
CA TRP A 115 -1.01 -16.90 16.31
C TRP A 115 -0.26 -16.46 15.05
N ARG A 116 0.36 -17.43 14.37
CA ARG A 116 1.25 -17.24 13.21
C ARG A 116 0.47 -17.42 11.91
N GLU A 117 -0.07 -16.32 11.39
CA GLU A 117 -0.89 -16.29 10.17
C GLU A 117 -0.50 -15.10 9.29
N ASP A 118 -0.75 -15.18 7.99
CA ASP A 118 -0.47 -14.08 7.04
C ASP A 118 -1.20 -12.79 7.45
N ALA A 119 -2.39 -12.92 8.03
CA ALA A 119 -3.15 -11.82 8.62
C ALA A 119 -2.37 -11.09 9.73
N GLN A 120 -1.73 -11.84 10.62
CA GLN A 120 -0.90 -11.30 11.71
C GLN A 120 0.21 -10.46 11.10
N THR A 121 0.93 -11.04 10.14
CA THR A 121 2.06 -10.39 9.48
C THR A 121 1.62 -9.13 8.73
N ALA A 122 0.47 -9.16 8.05
CA ALA A 122 -0.09 -7.98 7.40
C ALA A 122 -0.43 -6.87 8.40
N VAL A 123 -1.12 -7.19 9.50
CA VAL A 123 -1.44 -6.21 10.56
C VAL A 123 -0.17 -5.67 11.22
N THR A 124 0.85 -6.51 11.43
CA THR A 124 2.16 -6.08 11.90
C THR A 124 2.74 -5.03 10.96
N HIS A 125 2.78 -5.31 9.65
CA HIS A 125 3.32 -4.38 8.66
C HIS A 125 2.53 -3.05 8.61
N LEU A 126 1.22 -3.06 8.80
CA LEU A 126 0.42 -1.84 8.89
C LEU A 126 0.78 -1.00 10.12
N TRP A 127 0.96 -1.60 11.30
CA TRP A 127 1.40 -0.86 12.49
C TRP A 127 2.82 -0.32 12.38
N TRP A 128 3.72 -1.09 11.77
CA TRP A 128 5.07 -0.65 11.46
C TRP A 128 5.05 0.54 10.48
N SER A 129 4.22 0.45 9.44
CA SER A 129 3.99 1.51 8.46
C SER A 129 3.56 2.81 9.14
N ILE A 130 2.56 2.77 10.02
CA ILE A 130 2.07 3.96 10.73
C ILE A 130 3.15 4.57 11.64
N ALA A 131 3.94 3.75 12.33
CA ALA A 131 5.04 4.22 13.15
C ALA A 131 6.07 5.00 12.31
N ASN A 132 6.54 4.40 11.20
CA ASN A 132 7.51 5.04 10.31
C ASN A 132 6.98 6.35 9.71
N PHE A 133 5.71 6.39 9.32
CA PHE A 133 5.10 7.61 8.81
C PHE A 133 5.16 8.74 9.85
N LYS A 134 4.87 8.42 11.12
CA LYS A 134 4.91 9.40 12.22
C LYS A 134 6.33 9.92 12.51
N ASP A 135 7.36 9.18 12.13
CA ASP A 135 8.76 9.63 12.23
C ASP A 135 9.27 10.34 10.98
N GLY A 136 8.40 10.53 9.97
CA GLY A 136 8.77 11.16 8.70
C GLY A 136 9.47 10.21 7.71
N GLU A 137 9.48 8.91 7.97
CA GLU A 137 10.03 7.89 7.07
C GLU A 137 8.99 7.43 6.03
N GLU A 138 8.46 8.37 5.24
CA GLU A 138 7.30 8.14 4.36
C GLU A 138 7.50 7.00 3.34
N SER A 139 8.68 6.90 2.73
CA SER A 139 9.00 5.84 1.77
C SER A 139 8.98 4.44 2.42
N GLU A 140 9.55 4.31 3.62
CA GLU A 140 9.53 3.05 4.36
C GLU A 140 8.15 2.72 4.90
N ALA A 141 7.38 3.74 5.28
CA ALA A 141 5.98 3.59 5.66
C ALA A 141 5.17 3.03 4.48
N ALA A 142 5.19 3.71 3.33
CA ALA A 142 4.47 3.31 2.13
C ALA A 142 4.82 1.87 1.69
N ARG A 143 6.11 1.50 1.75
CA ARG A 143 6.60 0.14 1.52
C ARG A 143 6.00 -0.86 2.51
N GLY A 144 5.93 -0.51 3.79
CA GLY A 144 5.30 -1.34 4.84
C GLY A 144 3.84 -1.66 4.53
N ALA A 145 3.04 -0.66 4.16
CA ALA A 145 1.65 -0.87 3.78
C ALA A 145 1.50 -1.73 2.51
N GLY A 146 2.38 -1.56 1.51
CA GLY A 146 2.42 -2.43 0.33
C GLY A 146 2.71 -3.90 0.67
N ILE A 147 3.72 -4.14 1.52
CA ILE A 147 4.05 -5.50 1.98
C ILE A 147 2.86 -6.16 2.70
N ALA A 148 2.07 -5.40 3.47
CA ALA A 148 0.89 -5.95 4.13
C ALA A 148 -0.12 -6.55 3.13
N VAL A 149 -0.25 -5.97 1.93
CA VAL A 149 -1.11 -6.48 0.85
C VAL A 149 -0.47 -7.68 0.14
N GLU A 150 0.85 -7.68 -0.05
CA GLU A 150 1.55 -8.80 -0.70
C GLU A 150 1.52 -10.07 0.12
N VAL A 151 1.60 -9.95 1.45
CA VAL A 151 1.54 -11.08 2.38
C VAL A 151 0.23 -11.85 2.28
N ILE A 152 -0.90 -11.16 2.07
CA ILE A 152 -2.24 -11.77 1.96
C ILE A 152 -2.64 -12.11 0.51
N LEU A 153 -1.79 -11.81 -0.46
CA LEU A 153 -1.90 -12.28 -1.84
C LEU A 153 -0.53 -12.82 -2.31
N PRO A 154 -0.07 -13.95 -1.75
CA PRO A 154 1.23 -14.51 -2.08
C PRO A 154 1.28 -15.07 -3.51
N ASP A 155 0.14 -15.49 -4.07
CA ASP A 155 0.01 -15.91 -5.47
C ASP A 155 -0.80 -14.89 -6.26
N THR A 156 -0.10 -14.03 -7.01
CA THR A 156 -0.71 -13.03 -7.89
C THR A 156 -1.49 -13.65 -9.06
N LYS A 157 -1.40 -14.97 -9.27
CA LYS A 157 -2.25 -15.70 -10.23
C LYS A 157 -3.67 -15.93 -9.70
N ASN A 158 -3.96 -15.61 -8.43
CA ASN A 158 -5.32 -15.48 -7.96
C ASN A 158 -5.93 -14.16 -8.51
N HIS A 159 -6.23 -14.18 -9.81
CA HIS A 159 -6.73 -13.03 -10.55
C HIS A 159 -8.01 -12.44 -9.95
N LEU A 160 -8.88 -13.28 -9.37
CA LEU A 160 -10.12 -12.81 -8.73
C LEU A 160 -9.83 -11.96 -7.49
N LEU A 161 -8.89 -12.39 -6.64
CA LEU A 161 -8.53 -11.63 -5.44
C LEU A 161 -7.70 -10.39 -5.79
N LEU A 162 -6.76 -10.53 -6.74
CA LEU A 162 -5.98 -9.42 -7.28
C LEU A 162 -6.89 -8.32 -7.84
N ASP A 163 -7.87 -8.69 -8.68
CA ASP A 163 -8.81 -7.73 -9.28
C ASP A 163 -9.57 -6.94 -8.22
N ARG A 164 -10.03 -7.61 -7.15
CA ARG A 164 -10.71 -6.92 -6.06
C ARG A 164 -9.79 -5.96 -5.31
N TYR A 165 -8.52 -6.32 -5.09
CA TYR A 165 -7.55 -5.42 -4.45
C TYR A 165 -7.29 -4.18 -5.31
N LEU A 166 -7.20 -4.35 -6.62
CA LEU A 166 -7.04 -3.25 -7.58
C LEU A 166 -8.29 -2.38 -7.67
N GLU A 167 -9.49 -2.96 -7.60
CA GLU A 167 -10.75 -2.20 -7.53
C GLU A 167 -10.84 -1.33 -6.27
N ILE A 168 -10.36 -1.83 -5.12
CA ILE A 168 -10.28 -1.03 -3.89
C ILE A 168 -9.35 0.19 -4.11
N ALA A 169 -8.17 -0.02 -4.70
CA ALA A 169 -7.24 1.06 -5.01
C ALA A 169 -7.87 2.11 -5.94
N LEU A 170 -8.53 1.68 -7.02
CA LEU A 170 -9.21 2.57 -7.96
C LEU A 170 -10.32 3.37 -7.30
N ARG A 171 -11.15 2.72 -6.49
CA ARG A 171 -12.26 3.36 -5.78
C ARG A 171 -11.73 4.40 -4.78
N ILE A 172 -10.65 4.10 -4.05
CA ILE A 172 -10.01 5.07 -3.16
C ILE A 172 -9.44 6.24 -3.97
N TYR A 173 -8.65 5.96 -5.01
CA TYR A 173 -8.09 6.99 -5.88
C TYR A 173 -9.15 7.96 -6.42
N LYS A 174 -10.24 7.43 -7.00
CA LYS A 174 -11.34 8.24 -7.56
C LYS A 174 -12.05 9.12 -6.53
N LYS A 175 -12.10 8.69 -5.27
CA LYS A 175 -12.73 9.46 -4.19
C LYS A 175 -11.89 10.68 -3.79
N TYR A 176 -10.57 10.61 -3.95
CA TYR A 176 -9.62 11.62 -3.48
C TYR A 176 -8.95 12.42 -4.60
N GLN A 177 -9.12 12.01 -5.86
CA GLN A 177 -8.77 12.86 -6.99
C GLN A 177 -9.63 14.14 -6.92
N PRO A 178 -9.03 15.34 -6.95
CA PRO A 178 -9.80 16.56 -7.07
C PRO A 178 -10.61 16.46 -8.36
N GLN A 179 -11.93 16.57 -8.26
CA GLN A 179 -12.76 16.76 -9.45
C GLN A 179 -12.26 18.05 -10.09
N ASN A 180 -11.61 17.93 -11.26
CA ASN A 180 -11.31 19.11 -12.07
C ASN A 180 -12.62 19.91 -12.18
N PRO A 181 -12.64 21.21 -11.84
CA PRO A 181 -13.82 22.01 -12.09
C PRO A 181 -14.10 21.92 -13.59
N THR A 182 -15.27 21.40 -13.94
CA THR A 182 -15.81 21.53 -15.28
C THR A 182 -15.76 23.01 -15.62
N CYS A 183 -14.90 23.38 -16.58
CA CYS A 183 -14.95 24.68 -17.20
C CYS A 183 -16.29 24.79 -17.91
N ASP A 184 -17.24 25.46 -17.27
CA ASP A 184 -18.35 26.13 -17.96
C ASP A 184 -17.83 27.42 -18.62
#